data_AF-A0A3P8KPI3-F1
#
_entry.id   AF-A0A3P8KPI3-F1
#
_cell.length_a   1.000
_cell.length_b   1.000
_cell.length_c   1.000
_cell.angle_alpha   90.00
_cell.angle_beta   90.00
_cell.angle_gamma   90.00
#
_symmetry.space_group_name_H-M   'P 1'
#
loop_
_entity.id
_entity.type
_entity.pdbx_description
1 polymer ?
#
loop_
_entity_poly.entity_id
_entity_poly.type
_entity_poly.pdbx_seq_one_letter_code
_entity_poly.pdbx_strand_id
1 'polypeptide(L)' 'MVAGEVDMHYRDAHGEEHVRRLSPGIVCVAEVGDEHKAVPVGEASILVVEKAGSV' A
#
# COMPACT_ATOMS: atom_id res chain seq x y z
N MET A 1 5.73 6.97 0.46
CA MET A 1 5.13 7.54 1.69
C MET A 1 5.75 8.89 2.01
N VAL A 2 4.95 9.85 2.49
CA VAL A 2 5.40 11.23 2.75
C VAL A 2 5.72 11.45 4.23
N ALA A 3 4.87 10.99 5.16
CA ALA A 3 5.10 11.06 6.61
C ALA A 3 4.31 9.97 7.35
N GLY A 4 4.72 9.63 8.57
CA GLY A 4 4.08 8.58 9.38
C GLY A 4 4.42 7.17 8.92
N GLU A 5 3.59 6.19 9.27
CA GLU A 5 3.75 4.79 8.89
C GLU A 5 2.42 4.18 8.43
N VAL A 6 2.48 3.20 7.54
CA VAL A 6 1.30 2.51 6.99
C VAL A 6 1.62 1.04 6.85
N ASP A 7 0.73 0.19 7.32
CA ASP A 7 0.72 -1.23 6.99
C ASP A 7 0.01 -1.45 5.67
N MET A 8 0.74 -2.01 4.71
CA MET A 8 0.22 -2.42 3.42
C MET A 8 -0.18 -3.89 3.50
N HIS A 9 -1.47 -4.16 3.62
CA HIS A 9 -2.00 -5.51 3.54
C HIS A 9 -2.19 -5.86 2.06
N TYR A 10 -1.73 -7.03 1.63
CA TYR A 10 -1.97 -7.53 0.27
C TYR A 10 -2.17 -9.03 0.29
N ARG A 11 -2.86 -9.54 -0.72
CA ARG A 11 -3.05 -10.99 -0.90
C ARG A 11 -2.25 -11.46 -2.10
N ASP A 12 -1.49 -12.54 -1.94
CA ASP A 12 -0.77 -13.13 -3.06
C ASP A 12 -1.68 -14.01 -3.93
N ALA A 13 -1.13 -14.54 -5.02
CA ALA A 13 -1.85 -15.40 -5.96
C ALA A 13 -2.35 -16.72 -5.33
N HIS A 14 -1.82 -17.12 -4.17
CA HIS A 14 -2.25 -18.30 -3.42
C HIS A 14 -3.35 -17.98 -2.40
N GLY A 15 -3.68 -16.70 -2.24
CA GLY A 15 -4.68 -16.24 -1.30
C GLY A 15 -4.12 -15.93 0.09
N GLU A 16 -2.80 -15.99 0.30
CA GLU A 16 -2.19 -15.72 1.60
C GLU A 16 -2.13 -14.22 1.87
N GLU A 17 -2.52 -13.81 3.07
CA GLU A 17 -2.47 -12.41 3.49
C GLU A 17 -1.09 -12.04 4.00
N HIS A 18 -0.51 -11.01 3.40
CA HIS A 18 0.78 -10.45 3.77
C HIS A 18 0.60 -9.02 4.28
N VAL A 19 1.46 -8.62 5.21
CA VAL A 19 1.50 -7.26 5.74
C VAL A 19 2.90 -6.71 5.60
N ARG A 20 3.02 -5.55 4.94
CA ARG A 20 4.29 -4.85 4.77
C ARG A 20 4.20 -3.46 5.36
N ARG A 21 5.01 -3.19 6.38
CA ARG A 21 5.18 -1.84 6.93
C ARG A 21 5.90 -0.95 5.92
N LEU A 22 5.27 0.16 5.57
CA LEU A 22 5.86 1.23 4.79
C LEU A 22 6.23 2.38 5.73
N SER A 23 7.41 2.94 5.50
CA SER A 23 7.95 4.11 6.22
C SER A 23 8.26 5.23 5.21
N PRO A 24 8.46 6.48 5.64
CA PRO A 24 8.73 7.60 4.75
C PRO A 24 9.96 7.32 3.87
N GLY A 25 9.88 7.70 2.58
CA GLY A 25 10.92 7.41 1.60
C GLY A 25 10.83 6.03 0.93
N ILE A 26 9.97 5.12 1.42
CA ILE A 26 9.71 3.84 0.74
C ILE A 26 8.56 4.01 -0.28
N VAL A 27 8.77 3.45 -1.48
CA VAL A 27 7.78 3.33 -2.55
C VAL A 27 7.27 1.89 -2.58
N CYS A 28 5.96 1.74 -2.66
CA CYS A 28 5.29 0.47 -2.92
C CYS A 28 4.58 0.60 -4.27
N VAL A 29 4.69 -0.43 -5.10
CA VAL A 29 4.01 -0.52 -6.39
C VAL A 29 3.00 -1.65 -6.27
N ALA A 30 1.72 -1.33 -6.45
CA ALA A 30 0.66 -2.31 -6.60
C ALA A 30 0.49 -2.61 -8.10
N GLU A 31 0.40 -3.87 -8.46
CA GLU A 31 0.15 -4.31 -9.83
C GLU A 31 -1.35 -4.42 -10.13
N VAL A 32 -1.69 -4.51 -11.42
CA VAL A 32 -3.08 -4.64 -11.86
C VAL A 32 -3.62 -5.98 -11.38
N GLY A 33 -4.67 -5.93 -10.55
CA GLY A 33 -5.28 -7.10 -9.95
C GLY A 33 -4.83 -7.39 -8.51
N ASP A 34 -3.88 -6.62 -7.96
CA ASP A 34 -3.50 -6.75 -6.55
C ASP A 34 -4.62 -6.23 -5.65
N GLU A 35 -5.19 -7.11 -4.84
CA GLU A 35 -6.01 -6.70 -3.70
C GLU A 35 -5.09 -6.19 -2.59
N HIS A 36 -5.14 -4.89 -2.35
CA HIS A 36 -4.29 -4.25 -1.36
C HIS A 36 -5.07 -3.24 -0.50
N LYS A 37 -4.74 -3.17 0.79
CA LYS A 37 -5.37 -2.29 1.78
C LYS A 37 -4.30 -1.58 2.61
N ALA A 38 -4.27 -0.26 2.50
CA ALA A 38 -3.43 0.59 3.33
C ALA A 38 -4.09 0.87 4.68
N VAL A 39 -3.39 0.56 5.77
CA VAL A 39 -3.84 0.81 7.15
C VAL A 39 -2.82 1.74 7.83
N PRO A 40 -3.16 3.03 8.06
CA PRO A 40 -2.28 3.95 8.78
C PRO A 40 -1.96 3.47 10.19
N VAL A 41 -0.69 3.58 10.59
CA VAL A 41 -0.28 3.37 11.99
C VAL A 41 -0.12 4.74 12.64
N GLY A 42 -1.23 5.19 13.23
CA GLY A 42 -1.36 6.57 13.70
C GLY A 42 -1.59 7.54 12.54
N GLU A 43 -1.16 8.79 12.72
CA GLU A 43 -1.22 9.80 11.67
C GLU A 43 -0.19 9.51 10.58
N ALA A 44 -0.65 9.32 9.34
CA ALA A 44 0.20 9.08 8.20
C ALA A 44 -0.27 9.86 6.96
N SER A 45 0.68 10.22 6.10
CA SER A 45 0.45 10.88 4.81
C SER A 45 1.05 10.05 3.69
N ILE A 46 0.19 9.59 2.78
CA ILE A 46 0.57 8.83 1.60
C ILE A 46 0.35 9.66 0.32
N LEU A 47 1.24 9.48 -0.64
CA LEU A 47 1.06 9.97 -2.01
C LEU A 47 0.74 8.76 -2.87
N VAL A 48 -0.43 8.76 -3.49
CA VAL A 48 -0.85 7.75 -4.46
C VAL A 48 -0.69 8.38 -5.85
N VAL A 49 0.00 7.66 -6.74
CA VAL A 49 0.12 8.02 -8.15
C VAL A 49 -0.52 6.90 -8.95
N GLU A 50 -1.68 7.17 -9.53
CA GLU A 50 -2.43 6.22 -10.34
C GLU A 50 -2.68 6.77 -11.73
N LYS A 51 -2.85 5.87 -12.70
CA LYS A 51 -3.28 6.25 -14.04
C LYS A 51 -4.80 6.48 -14.02
N ALA A 52 -5.27 7.55 -14.64
CA ALA A 52 -6.70 7.83 -14.78
C ALA A 52 -7.44 6.60 -15.35
N GLY A 53 -8.44 6.11 -14.61
CA GLY A 53 -9.23 4.93 -14.96
C GLY A 53 -8.74 3.60 -14.38
N SER A 54 -7.70 3.60 -13.55
CA SER A 54 -7.33 2.44 -12.71
C SER A 54 -8.26 2.42 -11.49
N VAL A 55 -9.06 1.37 -11.32
CA VAL A 55 -9.90 1.12 -10.14
C VAL A 55 -9.86 -0.36 -9.81
#